data_AF-A0A6N9Q214-F1
#
_entry.id   AF-A0A6N9Q214-F1
#
_cell.length_a   1.000
_cell.length_b   1.000
_cell.length_c   1.000
_cell.angle_alpha   90.00
_cell.angle_beta   90.00
_cell.angle_gamma   90.00
#
_symmetry.space_group_name_H-M   'P 1'
#
loop_
_entity.id
_entity.type
_entity.pdbx_description
1 polymer ?
#
loop_
_entity_poly.entity_id
_entity_poly.type
_entity_poly.pdbx_seq_one_letter_code
_entity_poly.pdbx_strand_id
1 'polypeptide(L)' 'MVIWGKGLGRNRSKLGSWMDENKISQKELGEKTGINKSTISDLCREDEDRHPNRKTKDKIMEVINEVDPKATKKKFW' A
#
# COMPACT_ATOMS: atom_id res chain seq x y z
N MET A 1 -5.59 -13.19 -15.79
CA MET A 1 -4.43 -12.29 -15.62
C MET A 1 -4.97 -10.86 -15.67
N VAL A 2 -5.29 -10.25 -14.53
CA VAL A 2 -5.94 -8.93 -14.50
C VAL A 2 -4.87 -7.85 -14.50
N ILE A 3 -4.75 -7.20 -15.65
CA ILE A 3 -3.83 -6.10 -15.90
C ILE A 3 -4.41 -4.87 -15.20
N TRP A 4 -4.00 -4.59 -13.96
CA TRP A 4 -4.39 -3.36 -13.27
C TRP A 4 -3.62 -2.18 -13.85
N GLY A 5 -4.26 -1.43 -14.76
CA GLY A 5 -4.03 0.00 -14.96
C GLY A 5 -2.58 0.43 -15.19
N LYS A 6 -1.83 -0.25 -16.06
CA LYS A 6 -0.60 0.29 -16.63
C LYS A 6 -0.99 1.32 -17.71
N GLY A 7 -1.36 2.55 -17.33
CA GLY A 7 -1.86 3.49 -18.34
C GLY A 7 -2.16 4.96 -17.98
N LEU A 8 -1.90 5.45 -16.77
CA LEU A 8 -2.19 6.86 -16.44
C LEU A 8 -1.07 7.56 -15.67
N GLY A 9 0.21 7.28 -15.95
CA GLY A 9 1.36 8.13 -15.58
C GLY A 9 1.40 8.72 -14.16
N ARG A 10 0.66 8.14 -13.20
CA ARG A 10 0.53 8.65 -11.85
C ARG A 10 1.60 7.99 -11.05
N ASN A 11 2.50 8.81 -10.53
CA ASN A 11 3.51 8.36 -9.62
C ASN A 11 2.83 7.64 -8.45
N ARG A 12 3.25 6.38 -8.25
CA ARG A 12 2.79 5.54 -7.14
C ARG A 12 3.67 5.84 -5.93
N SER A 13 3.09 5.81 -4.74
CA SER A 13 3.91 5.83 -3.53
C SER A 13 4.78 4.57 -3.45
N LYS A 14 5.74 4.57 -2.53
CA LYS A 14 6.56 3.38 -2.22
C LYS A 14 5.68 2.18 -1.85
N LEU A 15 4.56 2.41 -1.13
CA LEU A 15 3.58 1.38 -0.82
C LEU A 15 2.89 0.87 -2.10
N GLY A 16 2.40 1.78 -2.95
CA GLY A 16 1.76 1.40 -4.22
C GLY A 16 2.68 0.57 -5.12
N SER A 17 3.96 0.95 -5.21
CA SER A 17 4.96 0.24 -6.00
C SER A 17 5.23 -1.17 -5.45
N TRP A 18 5.37 -1.31 -4.12
CA TRP A 18 5.54 -2.62 -3.48
C TRP A 18 4.33 -3.52 -3.68
N MET A 19 3.11 -2.97 -3.63
CA MET A 19 1.89 -3.73 -3.90
C MET A 19 1.86 -4.25 -5.35
N ASP A 20 2.26 -3.40 -6.30
CA ASP A 20 2.34 -3.77 -7.71
C ASP A 20 3.42 -4.88 -7.94
N GLU A 21 4.56 -4.80 -7.26
CA GLU A 21 5.63 -5.83 -7.28
C GLU A 21 5.17 -7.18 -6.71
N ASN A 22 4.46 -7.16 -5.58
CA ASN A 22 3.96 -8.35 -4.89
C ASN A 22 2.63 -8.87 -5.45
N LYS A 23 2.07 -8.22 -6.48
CA LYS A 23 0.76 -8.54 -7.08
C LYS A 23 -0.40 -8.50 -6.07
N ILE A 24 -0.29 -7.67 -5.03
CA ILE A 24 -1.32 -7.48 -4.02
C ILE A 24 -2.25 -6.35 -4.46
N SER A 25 -3.55 -6.64 -4.53
CA SER A 25 -4.54 -5.61 -4.90
C SER A 25 -4.89 -4.69 -3.72
N GLN A 26 -5.29 -3.45 -4.01
CA GLN A 26 -5.79 -2.51 -2.98
C GLN A 26 -7.01 -3.05 -2.23
N LYS A 27 -7.82 -3.87 -2.90
CA LYS A 27 -8.97 -4.55 -2.28
C LYS A 27 -8.51 -5.58 -1.27
N GLU A 28 -7.59 -6.46 -1.67
CA GLU A 28 -7.06 -7.52 -0.79
C GLU A 28 -6.35 -6.94 0.43
N LEU A 29 -5.54 -5.89 0.25
CA LEU A 29 -4.91 -5.20 1.37
C LEU A 29 -5.95 -4.58 2.31
N GLY A 30 -7.04 -4.03 1.76
CA GLY A 30 -8.16 -3.49 2.55
C GLY A 30 -8.88 -4.55 3.37
N GLU A 31 -9.13 -5.72 2.76
CA GLU A 31 -9.77 -6.85 3.43
C GLU A 31 -8.88 -7.40 4.56
N LYS A 32 -7.56 -7.54 4.33
CA LYS A 32 -6.61 -8.01 5.36
C LYS A 32 -6.42 -7.02 6.50
N THR A 33 -6.30 -5.73 6.20
CA THR A 33 -6.04 -4.69 7.21
C THR A 33 -7.32 -4.15 7.88
N GLY A 34 -8.49 -4.40 7.28
CA GLY A 34 -9.76 -3.78 7.64
C GLY A 34 -9.77 -2.26 7.38
N ILE A 35 -8.90 -1.76 6.49
CA ILE A 35 -8.85 -0.34 6.11
C ILE A 35 -9.70 -0.15 4.86
N ASN A 36 -10.42 0.99 4.80
CA ASN A 36 -11.22 1.33 3.65
C ASN A 36 -10.35 1.44 2.38
N LYS A 37 -10.83 0.87 1.27
CA LYS A 37 -10.21 0.95 -0.05
C LYS A 37 -9.89 2.40 -0.45
N SER A 38 -10.74 3.37 -0.11
CA SER A 38 -10.48 4.79 -0.40
C SER A 38 -9.20 5.27 0.27
N THR A 39 -9.03 4.95 1.55
CA THR A 39 -7.82 5.28 2.33
C THR A 39 -6.58 4.59 1.77
N ILE A 40 -6.67 3.31 1.37
CA ILE A 40 -5.54 2.62 0.74
C ILE A 40 -5.19 3.27 -0.61
N SER A 41 -6.19 3.54 -1.44
CA SER A 41 -6.00 4.23 -2.71
C SER A 41 -5.31 5.58 -2.53
N ASP A 42 -5.69 6.29 -1.46
CA ASP A 42 -5.10 7.55 -1.04
C ASP A 42 -3.65 7.41 -0.57
N LEU A 43 -3.30 6.32 0.12
CA LEU A 43 -1.92 6.00 0.55
C LEU A 43 -1.03 5.47 -0.58
N CYS A 44 -1.62 4.92 -1.64
CA CYS A 44 -0.91 4.48 -2.83
C CYS A 44 -0.52 5.62 -3.78
N ARG A 45 -0.97 6.86 -3.52
CA ARG A 45 -0.63 8.06 -4.29
C ARG A 45 0.68 8.67 -3.77
N GLU A 46 1.53 9.14 -4.67
CA GLU A 46 2.78 9.86 -4.36
C GLU A 46 2.50 11.26 -3.79
N ASP A 47 1.89 11.31 -2.63
CA ASP A 47 1.73 12.56 -1.87
C ASP A 47 2.58 12.41 -0.61
N GLU A 48 3.75 13.05 -0.60
CA GLU A 48 4.74 12.93 0.49
C GLU A 48 4.21 13.43 1.84
N ASP A 49 3.26 14.37 1.83
CA ASP A 49 2.64 14.90 3.04
C ASP A 49 1.63 13.94 3.67
N ARG A 50 1.25 12.89 2.95
CA ARG A 50 0.17 11.98 3.37
C ARG A 50 0.68 10.85 4.23
N HIS A 51 0.93 11.18 5.49
CA HIS A 51 1.26 10.20 6.52
C HIS A 51 -0.01 9.61 7.17
N PRO A 52 -0.24 8.29 7.05
CA PRO A 52 -1.33 7.64 7.76
C PRO A 52 -1.12 7.71 9.28
N ASN A 53 -2.24 7.64 10.01
CA ASN A 53 -2.22 7.49 11.46
C ASN A 53 -1.40 6.26 11.88
N ARG A 54 -0.82 6.33 13.09
CA ARG A 54 0.01 5.25 13.65
C ARG A 54 -0.70 3.88 13.60
N LYS A 55 -1.98 3.83 13.98
CA LYS A 55 -2.79 2.59 13.91
C LYS A 55 -2.87 2.00 12.50
N THR A 56 -3.03 2.85 11.49
CA THR A 56 -3.10 2.45 10.08
C THR A 56 -1.74 1.94 9.61
N LYS A 57 -0.64 2.62 9.99
CA LYS A 57 0.73 2.14 9.72
C LYS A 57 0.97 0.77 10.33
N ASP A 58 0.59 0.57 11.59
CA ASP A 58 0.83 -0.70 12.29
C ASP A 58 0.09 -1.86 11.61
N LYS A 59 -1.20 -1.68 11.28
CA LYS A 59 -2.00 -2.68 10.54
C LYS A 59 -1.43 -3.02 9.18
N ILE A 60 -1.03 -2.00 8.41
CA ILE A 60 -0.43 -2.22 7.08
C ILE A 60 0.90 -2.97 7.26
N MET A 61 1.71 -2.60 8.24
CA MET A 61 2.99 -3.27 8.51
C MET A 61 2.84 -4.71 8.97
N GLU A 62 1.79 -5.08 9.71
CA GLU A 62 1.52 -6.50 10.02
C GLU A 62 1.35 -7.31 8.73
N VAL A 63 0.46 -6.87 7.84
CA VAL A 63 0.21 -7.56 6.56
C VAL A 63 1.44 -7.56 5.66
N ILE A 64 2.20 -6.46 5.65
CA ILE A 64 3.45 -6.40 4.89
C ILE A 64 4.48 -7.35 5.49
N ASN A 65 4.64 -7.42 6.80
CA ASN A 65 5.61 -8.29 7.47
C ASN A 65 5.31 -9.79 7.26
N GLU A 66 4.04 -10.16 7.07
CA GLU A 66 3.66 -11.52 6.69
C GLU A 66 4.22 -11.93 5.31
N VAL A 67 4.39 -10.96 4.40
CA VAL A 67 4.86 -11.18 3.03
C VAL A 67 6.36 -10.90 2.89
N ASP A 68 6.81 -9.76 3.43
CA ASP A 68 8.19 -9.27 3.44
C ASP A 68 8.58 -8.89 4.89
N PRO A 69 9.08 -9.85 5.69
CA PRO A 69 9.46 -9.60 7.09
C PRO A 69 10.66 -8.66 7.25
N LYS A 70 11.35 -8.31 6.15
CA LYS A 70 12.45 -7.33 6.16
C LYS A 70 11.96 -5.91 5.90
N ALA A 71 10.71 -5.74 5.48
CA ALA A 71 10.16 -4.44 5.21
C ALA A 71 10.04 -3.63 6.52
N THR A 72 10.42 -2.35 6.46
CA THR A 72 10.34 -1.44 7.62
C THR A 72 9.47 -0.25 7.27
N LYS A 73 8.87 0.41 8.28
CA LYS A 73 8.02 1.61 8.08
C LYS A 73 8.72 2.66 7.21
N LYS A 74 10.01 2.89 7.46
CA LYS A 74 10.89 3.82 6.71
C LYS A 74 10.98 3.53 5.21
N LYS A 75 10.76 2.29 4.79
CA LYS A 75 10.72 1.89 3.37
C LYS A 75 9.51 2.51 2.66
N PHE A 76 8.43 2.80 3.39
CA PHE A 76 7.18 3.29 2.83
C PHE A 76 6.87 4.75 3.19
N TRP A 77 7.17 5.17 4.42
CA TRP A 77 7.02 6.53 4.96
C TRP A 77 8.25 6.88 5.80
#